data_AF-A0A9D2M043-F1
#
_entry.id   AF-A0A9D2M043-F1
#
_cell.length_a   1.000
_cell.length_b   1.000
_cell.length_c   1.000
_cell.angle_alpha   90.00
_cell.angle_beta   90.00
_cell.angle_gamma   90.00
#
_symmetry.space_group_name_H-M   'P 1'
#
loop_
_entity.id
_entity.type
_entity.pdbx_description
1 polymer ?
#
loop_
_entity_poly.entity_id
_entity_poly.type
_entity_poly.pdbx_seq_one_letter_code
_entity_poly.pdbx_strand_id
1 'polypeptide(L)'
;MPLGHPLAARQSVAFQDLDGLSLLAHRNALAWMELCRRKLPHSNLLAQDSLESLHQLIDSSTLPAFGSVRALERERPRENRVAIPLQDAEARATYYLACLQGEQKRYSGLFRRVRGKFG
;
A
#
# COMPACT_ATOMS: atom_id res chain seq x y z
N MET A 1 11.48 0.69 0.55
CA MET A 1 12.55 1.64 0.90
C MET A 1 13.88 1.15 0.31
N PRO A 2 14.67 1.97 -0.41
CA PRO A 2 16.04 1.60 -0.79
C PRO A 2 16.92 1.37 0.46
N LEU A 3 17.80 0.36 0.44
CA LEU A 3 18.61 0.01 1.62
C LEU A 3 19.53 1.15 2.12
N GLY A 4 20.00 2.02 1.23
CA GLY A 4 20.85 3.17 1.60
C GLY A 4 20.09 4.36 2.20
N HIS A 5 18.76 4.33 2.26
CA HIS A 5 17.98 5.43 2.83
C HIS A 5 18.01 5.38 4.37
N PRO A 6 18.15 6.50 5.11
CA PRO A 6 18.22 6.48 6.57
C PRO A 6 17.05 5.76 7.27
N LEU A 7 15.84 5.87 6.69
CA LEU A 7 14.66 5.18 7.22
C LEU A 7 14.70 3.65 7.02
N ALA A 8 15.57 3.11 6.17
CA ALA A 8 15.64 1.67 5.86
C ALA A 8 15.95 0.79 7.08
N ALA A 9 16.63 1.35 8.09
CA ALA A 9 16.97 0.65 9.31
C ALA A 9 15.84 0.64 10.36
N ARG A 10 14.73 1.36 10.12
CA ARG A 10 13.62 1.44 11.08
C ARG A 10 12.68 0.24 10.93
N GLN A 11 12.15 -0.23 12.06
CA GLN A 11 11.16 -1.33 12.08
C GLN A 11 9.79 -0.89 11.55
N SER A 12 9.43 0.37 11.74
CA SER A 12 8.24 1.02 11.22
C SER A 12 8.50 2.51 11.00
N VAL A 13 7.66 3.13 10.19
CA VAL A 13 7.63 4.60 9.98
C VAL A 13 6.20 5.11 10.07
N ALA A 14 6.04 6.41 10.29
CA ALA A 14 4.77 7.11 10.15
C ALA A 14 4.77 7.95 8.86
N PHE A 15 3.58 8.39 8.40
CA PHE A 15 3.48 9.27 7.22
C PHE A 15 4.33 10.54 7.37
N GLN A 16 4.39 11.14 8.57
CA GLN A 16 5.22 12.32 8.83
C GLN A 16 6.71 12.09 8.57
N ASP A 17 7.21 10.86 8.71
CA ASP A 17 8.61 10.54 8.42
C ASP A 17 8.89 10.52 6.90
N LEU A 18 7.84 10.37 6.08
CA LEU A 18 7.90 10.31 4.63
C LEU A 18 7.54 11.65 3.97
N ASP A 19 6.93 12.57 4.70
CA ASP A 19 6.47 13.84 4.15
C ASP A 19 7.66 14.69 3.70
N GLY A 20 7.53 15.31 2.52
CA GLY A 20 8.63 16.00 1.84
C GLY A 20 9.52 15.11 0.96
N LEU A 21 9.41 13.78 1.04
CA LEU A 21 10.13 12.88 0.13
C LEU A 21 9.48 12.83 -1.27
N SER A 22 10.27 12.49 -2.28
CA SER A 22 9.73 12.02 -3.57
C SER A 22 9.45 10.52 -3.49
N LEU A 23 8.20 10.11 -3.74
CA LEU A 23 7.79 8.71 -3.65
C LEU A 23 7.18 8.22 -4.96
N LEU A 24 7.59 7.00 -5.36
CA LEU A 24 6.94 6.25 -6.44
C LEU A 24 5.63 5.66 -5.93
N ALA A 25 4.57 5.75 -6.73
CA ALA A 25 3.26 5.20 -6.37
C ALA A 25 2.50 4.74 -7.62
N HIS A 26 1.52 3.85 -7.44
CA HIS A 26 0.61 3.44 -8.51
C HIS A 26 -0.63 4.35 -8.53
N ARG A 27 -0.88 5.07 -9.64
CA ARG A 27 -1.95 6.07 -9.73
C ARG A 27 -3.35 5.46 -9.54
N ASN A 28 -3.57 4.26 -10.06
CA ASN A 28 -4.89 3.61 -10.03
C ASN A 28 -5.26 3.06 -8.65
N ALA A 29 -4.35 3.13 -7.66
CA ALA A 29 -4.62 2.81 -6.27
C ALA A 29 -5.34 3.98 -5.57
N LEU A 30 -6.52 4.38 -6.07
CA LEU A 30 -7.15 5.67 -5.76
C LEU A 30 -7.28 5.98 -4.25
N ALA A 31 -7.77 5.04 -3.45
CA ALA A 31 -7.91 5.24 -2.00
C ALA A 31 -6.56 5.52 -1.31
N TRP A 32 -5.51 4.84 -1.75
CA TRP A 32 -4.16 5.05 -1.24
C TRP A 32 -3.57 6.38 -1.73
N MET A 33 -3.80 6.73 -3.00
CA MET A 33 -3.37 8.01 -3.55
C MET A 33 -4.04 9.19 -2.83
N GLU A 34 -5.32 9.09 -2.49
CA GLU A 34 -6.02 10.09 -1.70
C GLU A 34 -5.44 10.22 -0.28
N LEU A 35 -5.17 9.09 0.38
CA LEU A 35 -4.53 9.08 1.69
C LEU A 35 -3.15 9.74 1.64
N CYS A 36 -2.30 9.36 0.67
CA CYS A 36 -0.98 9.97 0.49
C CYS A 36 -1.09 11.47 0.24
N ARG A 37 -2.01 11.95 -0.60
CA ARG A 37 -2.20 13.40 -0.82
C ARG A 37 -2.58 14.16 0.46
N ARG A 38 -3.36 13.54 1.35
CA ARG A 38 -3.72 14.16 2.63
C ARG A 38 -2.59 14.14 3.65
N LYS A 39 -1.84 13.03 3.72
CA LYS A 39 -0.84 12.77 4.76
C LYS A 39 0.58 13.18 4.40
N LEU A 40 0.84 13.37 3.11
CA LEU A 40 2.14 13.74 2.55
C LEU A 40 2.01 15.01 1.69
N PRO A 41 1.47 16.12 2.24
CA PRO A 41 1.19 17.33 1.47
C PRO A 41 2.44 18.01 0.90
N HIS A 42 3.62 17.74 1.47
CA HIS A 42 4.89 18.31 1.00
C HIS A 42 5.67 17.33 0.11
N SER A 43 5.22 16.08 0.00
CA SER A 43 5.87 15.06 -0.84
C SER A 43 5.54 15.23 -2.33
N ASN A 44 6.50 14.86 -3.16
CA ASN A 44 6.27 14.68 -4.60
C ASN A 44 5.88 13.23 -4.89
N LEU A 45 4.61 12.99 -5.22
CA LEU A 45 4.12 11.66 -5.58
C LEU A 45 4.28 11.43 -7.09
N LEU A 46 5.33 10.69 -7.46
CA LEU A 46 5.64 10.28 -8.83
C LEU A 46 4.75 9.09 -9.24
N ALA A 47 3.45 9.36 -9.37
CA ALA A 47 2.44 8.34 -9.64
C ALA A 47 2.49 7.84 -11.10
N GLN A 48 2.58 6.53 -11.28
CA GLN A 48 2.58 5.86 -12.58
C GLN A 48 1.27 5.15 -12.85
N ASP A 49 0.81 5.17 -14.10
CA ASP A 49 -0.45 4.54 -14.52
C ASP A 49 -0.27 3.06 -14.83
N SER A 50 0.94 2.69 -15.26
CA SER A 50 1.34 1.33 -15.56
C SER A 50 2.16 0.75 -14.41
N LEU A 51 1.81 -0.48 -13.99
CA LEU A 51 2.63 -1.26 -13.06
C LEU A 51 4.00 -1.58 -13.66
N GLU A 52 4.10 -1.77 -14.97
CA GLU A 52 5.37 -2.01 -15.65
C GLU A 52 6.30 -0.80 -15.53
N SER A 53 5.81 0.39 -15.88
CA SER A 53 6.58 1.63 -15.76
C SER A 53 6.95 1.93 -14.30
N LEU A 54 6.03 1.66 -13.37
CA LEU A 54 6.31 1.76 -11.94
C LEU A 54 7.45 0.81 -11.53
N HIS A 55 7.40 -0.46 -11.95
CA HIS A 55 8.43 -1.43 -11.60
C HIS A 55 9.79 -1.08 -12.21
N GLN A 56 9.82 -0.60 -13.46
CA GLN A 56 11.05 -0.12 -14.08
C GLN A 56 11.67 1.01 -13.25
N LEU A 57 10.87 2.00 -12.82
CA LEU A 57 11.34 3.09 -11.98
C LEU A 57 11.77 2.64 -10.58
N ILE A 58 11.08 1.67 -9.99
CA ILE A 58 11.49 1.09 -8.69
C ILE A 58 12.84 0.38 -8.85
N ASP A 59 13.05 -0.34 -9.95
CA ASP A 59 14.28 -1.10 -10.19
C ASP A 59 15.45 -0.17 -10.57
N SER A 60 15.19 0.94 -11.26
CA SER A 60 16.23 1.83 -11.79
C SER A 60 16.54 3.07 -10.95
N SER A 61 15.79 3.33 -9.87
CA SER A 61 15.97 4.52 -9.03
C SER A 61 16.34 4.18 -7.58
N THR A 62 16.73 5.21 -6.83
CA THR A 62 16.91 5.18 -5.37
C THR A 62 15.75 5.86 -4.63
N LEU A 63 14.58 6.00 -5.28
CA LEU A 63 13.42 6.61 -4.63
C LEU A 63 12.63 5.59 -3.78
N PRO A 64 12.09 6.00 -2.62
CA PRO A 64 11.08 5.24 -1.91
C PRO A 64 9.85 4.93 -2.79
N ALA A 65 9.22 3.79 -2.54
CA ALA A 65 7.99 3.38 -3.23
C ALA A 65 6.92 3.07 -2.19
N PHE A 66 5.73 3.63 -2.40
CA PHE A 66 4.55 3.38 -1.60
C PHE A 66 3.76 2.21 -2.17
N GLY A 67 3.34 1.27 -1.32
CA GLY A 67 2.56 0.10 -1.73
C GLY A 67 1.83 -0.54 -0.55
N SER A 68 0.81 -1.34 -0.85
CA SER A 68 0.08 -2.10 0.17
C SER A 68 0.67 -3.50 0.33
N VAL A 69 0.51 -4.12 1.50
CA VAL A 69 0.95 -5.51 1.74
C VAL A 69 0.41 -6.47 0.68
N ARG A 70 -0.87 -6.32 0.28
CA ARG A 70 -1.50 -7.16 -0.76
C ARG A 70 -0.89 -6.98 -2.15
N ALA A 71 -0.32 -5.80 -2.44
CA ALA A 71 0.41 -5.58 -3.68
C ALA A 71 1.76 -6.29 -3.62
N LEU A 72 2.48 -6.15 -2.50
CA LEU A 72 3.77 -6.80 -2.26
C LEU A 72 3.70 -8.33 -2.35
N GLU A 73 2.63 -8.95 -1.87
CA GLU A 73 2.41 -10.41 -1.98
C GLU A 73 2.48 -10.95 -3.42
N ARG A 74 2.25 -10.08 -4.41
CA ARG A 74 2.25 -10.43 -5.85
C ARG A 74 3.52 -9.98 -6.56
N GLU A 75 4.41 -9.30 -5.86
CA GLU A 75 5.65 -8.76 -6.42
C GLU A 75 6.82 -9.70 -6.17
N ARG A 76 7.82 -9.64 -7.07
CA ARG A 76 9.11 -10.28 -6.82
C ARG A 76 9.85 -9.51 -5.71
N PRO A 77 10.52 -10.20 -4.77
CA PRO A 77 11.44 -9.55 -3.84
C PRO A 77 12.53 -8.78 -4.60
N ARG A 78 13.01 -7.67 -4.02
CA ARG A 78 14.10 -6.87 -4.56
C ARG A 78 15.20 -6.78 -3.52
N GLU A 79 16.39 -7.26 -3.83
CA GLU A 79 17.51 -7.36 -2.88
C GLU A 79 18.00 -5.98 -2.39
N ASN A 80 17.87 -4.93 -3.21
CA ASN A 80 18.33 -3.59 -2.89
C ASN A 80 17.31 -2.73 -2.10
N ARG A 81 16.18 -3.33 -1.68
CA ARG A 81 15.07 -2.62 -1.05
C ARG A 81 14.46 -3.44 0.09
N VAL A 82 14.03 -2.74 1.13
CA VAL A 82 13.29 -3.31 2.26
C VAL A 82 11.88 -2.74 2.33
N ALA A 83 10.90 -3.59 2.63
CA ALA A 83 9.54 -3.16 2.94
C ALA A 83 9.47 -2.73 4.41
N ILE A 84 8.96 -1.53 4.69
CA ILE A 84 8.83 -0.99 6.04
C ILE A 84 7.36 -0.66 6.27
N PRO A 85 6.73 -1.20 7.31
CA PRO A 85 5.32 -0.95 7.59
C PRO A 85 5.10 0.50 8.04
N LEU A 86 3.96 1.05 7.63
CA LEU A 86 3.41 2.29 8.17
C LEU A 86 2.61 2.00 9.44
N GLN A 87 2.92 2.72 10.52
CA GLN A 87 2.29 2.50 11.83
C GLN A 87 0.99 3.29 12.03
N ASP A 88 0.72 4.29 11.19
CA ASP A 88 -0.52 5.07 11.26
C ASP A 88 -1.76 4.18 11.09
N ALA A 89 -2.75 4.36 11.95
CA ALA A 89 -4.00 3.58 11.87
C ALA A 89 -4.71 3.74 10.51
N GLU A 90 -4.56 4.91 9.87
CA GLU A 90 -5.10 5.21 8.55
C GLU A 90 -4.38 4.47 7.41
N ALA A 91 -3.17 3.92 7.64
CA ALA A 91 -2.47 3.07 6.69
C ALA A 91 -3.08 1.65 6.58
N ARG A 92 -4.28 1.45 7.14
CA ARG A 92 -5.03 0.20 7.10
C ARG A 92 -6.34 0.38 6.36
N ALA A 93 -6.56 -0.44 5.34
CA ALA A 93 -7.85 -0.55 4.66
C ALA A 93 -8.70 -1.65 5.30
N THR A 94 -9.93 -1.32 5.70
CA THR A 94 -10.92 -2.28 6.18
C THR A 94 -11.87 -2.64 5.04
N TYR A 95 -11.98 -3.93 4.73
CA TYR A 95 -12.89 -4.43 3.70
C TYR A 95 -14.12 -5.02 4.36
N TYR A 96 -15.30 -4.60 3.89
CA TYR A 96 -16.58 -5.11 4.34
C TYR A 96 -17.22 -5.95 3.24
N LEU A 97 -17.88 -7.03 3.64
CA LEU A 97 -18.75 -7.80 2.78
C LEU A 97 -20.20 -7.55 3.24
N ALA A 98 -21.01 -6.97 2.36
CA ALA A 98 -22.38 -6.55 2.67
C ALA A 98 -23.39 -7.14 1.67
N CYS A 99 -24.63 -7.33 2.12
CA CYS A 99 -25.77 -7.69 1.28
C CYS A 99 -27.05 -7.02 1.80
N LEU A 100 -28.09 -6.95 0.98
CA LEU A 100 -29.41 -6.53 1.43
C LEU A 100 -29.93 -7.48 2.51
N GLN A 101 -30.68 -6.95 3.48
CA GLN A 101 -31.18 -7.73 4.61
C GLN A 101 -32.01 -8.96 4.18
N GLY A 102 -32.85 -8.83 3.15
CA GLY A 102 -33.64 -9.94 2.60
C GLY A 102 -32.81 -11.05 1.95
N GLU A 103 -31.59 -10.74 1.49
CA GLU A 103 -30.70 -11.68 0.80
C GLU A 103 -29.71 -12.39 1.75
N GLN A 104 -29.77 -12.12 3.06
CA GLN A 104 -28.82 -12.71 4.03
C GLN A 104 -28.78 -14.24 3.98
N LYS A 105 -29.93 -14.90 3.81
CA LYS A 105 -29.99 -16.36 3.70
C LYS A 105 -29.25 -16.85 2.46
N ARG A 106 -29.44 -16.18 1.32
CA ARG A 106 -28.79 -16.50 0.04
C ARG A 106 -27.26 -16.43 0.13
N TYR A 107 -26.73 -15.40 0.82
CA TYR A 107 -25.28 -15.18 0.94
C TYR A 107 -24.64 -15.80 2.19
N SER A 108 -25.42 -16.46 3.06
CA SER A 108 -24.94 -17.05 4.31
C SER A 108 -23.73 -17.99 4.15
N GLY A 109 -23.71 -18.80 3.08
CA GLY A 109 -22.59 -19.68 2.75
C GLY A 109 -21.30 -18.92 2.40
N LEU A 110 -21.42 -17.82 1.64
CA LEU A 110 -20.29 -16.95 1.31
C LEU A 110 -19.75 -16.27 2.58
N PHE A 111 -20.63 -15.75 3.43
CA PHE A 111 -20.24 -15.10 4.69
C PHE A 111 -19.48 -16.05 5.61
N ARG A 112 -19.95 -17.31 5.71
CA ARG A 112 -19.25 -18.35 6.48
C ARG A 112 -17.87 -18.65 5.90
N ARG A 113 -17.75 -18.74 4.57
CA ARG A 113 -16.47 -19.02 3.89
C ARG A 113 -15.45 -17.89 4.08
N VAL A 114 -15.89 -16.63 4.00
CA VAL A 114 -15.00 -15.48 4.21
C VAL A 114 -14.55 -15.41 5.66
N ARG A 115 -15.46 -15.60 6.63
CA ARG A 115 -15.10 -15.67 8.06
C ARG A 115 -14.09 -16.77 8.38
N GLY A 116 -14.20 -17.95 7.74
CA GLY A 116 -13.27 -19.06 7.97
C GLY A 116 -11.92 -18.95 7.26
N LYS A 117 -11.75 -18.02 6.30
CA LYS A 117 -10.49 -17.82 5.55
C LYS A 117 -9.62 -16.69 6.12
N PHE A 118 -10.20 -15.77 6.88
CA PHE A 118 -9.52 -14.55 7.35
C PHE A 118 -9.75 -14.27 8.85
N GLY A 119 -10.34 -15.22 9.57
CA GLY A 119 -10.59 -15.16 11.01
C GLY A 119 -9.63 -16.02 11.80
#